data_AF-A0A9D6CTQ4-F1
#
_entry.id   AF-A0A9D6CTQ4-F1
#
_cell.length_a   1.000
_cell.length_b   1.000
_cell.length_c   1.000
_cell.angle_alpha   90.00
_cell.angle_beta   90.00
_cell.angle_gamma   90.00
#
_symmetry.space_group_name_H-M   'P 1'
#
loop_
_entity.id
_entity.type
_entity.pdbx_description
1 polymer ?
#
loop_
_entity_poly.entity_id
_entity_poly.type
_entity_poly.pdbx_seq_one_letter_code
_entity_poly.pdbx_strand_id
1 'polypeptide(L)'
;MAALTAVLLLGAFSTEVADTDFWWHLATGEYVLENQRLPVPDPFAYTTDLGEPSYPGEERVRYFNLTHEWLSQALWYCVYAVGGFPLLALWKGLLLASVCGLAGFLAWRSGAGMAWSCLTALAAAPTLLLFAADRPALLTFVLVPVFVVILESWRDGGSDRWLWLLPALSLLWANSHGGFFMGWVVLGCYAVEALGSERRKPLWIAAAAAVAVSGLNPSGFGILAILAGYRESALTQTLIEWSRPPLWGPPYIFQLLLYAAAALLVARIKQVRIAHGLLFVAFGSAALLAFRNLPLVAFLAPALLAIYGRPLVEGKASRLDPRLGPGLLVGLAATLLVGFGVQGRLFQLRAAEWKFPVAATDFIKERNLAGHMFNTYEYGGYLIWALGPERKTFIDGRALNEGVYRDYQALLYGDQNPAQTAALRRSLLDKYSVDSIVMNGFEYVSGVVYPLILDLGRPGLEDWKLIRHDAQAVVFVRNNPANSALIASDEQPLSGVIEHLDASCRLYIENSPDLPSCARNLGFLYLQAGDRERGRAALQLYLSHWPYGDPEAEQALRSLGGN
;
A
#
# COMPACT_ATOMS: atom_id res chain seq x y z
N MET A 1 17.75 -23.84 10.99
CA MET A 1 16.65 -23.01 11.55
C MET A 1 16.73 -21.60 10.99
N ALA A 2 17.72 -20.78 11.39
CA ALA A 2 17.84 -19.40 10.91
C ALA A 2 17.83 -19.25 9.37
N ALA A 3 18.66 -20.02 8.64
CA ALA A 3 18.69 -19.99 7.18
C ALA A 3 17.34 -20.37 6.54
N LEU A 4 16.68 -21.40 7.07
CA LEU A 4 15.34 -21.81 6.61
C LEU A 4 14.32 -20.70 6.85
N THR A 5 14.28 -20.13 8.06
CA THR A 5 13.40 -19.00 8.39
C THR A 5 13.66 -17.80 7.48
N ALA A 6 14.92 -17.47 7.20
CA ALA A 6 15.26 -16.37 6.31
C ALA A 6 14.75 -16.61 4.87
N VAL A 7 14.97 -17.82 4.31
CA VAL A 7 14.47 -18.17 2.97
C VAL A 7 12.96 -18.15 2.90
N LEU A 8 12.26 -18.65 3.94
CA LEU A 8 10.80 -18.64 3.99
C LEU A 8 10.24 -17.22 4.01
N LEU A 9 10.80 -16.35 4.88
CA LEU A 9 10.38 -14.95 4.96
C LEU A 9 10.68 -14.21 3.66
N LEU A 10 11.88 -14.41 3.10
CA LEU A 10 12.26 -13.80 1.83
C LEU A 10 11.29 -14.23 0.72
N GLY A 11 10.99 -15.52 0.60
CA GLY A 11 10.05 -16.03 -0.40
C GLY A 11 8.63 -15.51 -0.22
N ALA A 12 8.14 -15.46 1.03
CA ALA A 12 6.78 -15.00 1.36
C ALA A 12 6.57 -13.51 1.10
N PHE A 13 7.61 -12.69 1.24
CA PHE A 13 7.55 -11.26 0.96
C PHE A 13 7.98 -10.88 -0.46
N SER A 14 8.62 -11.79 -1.22
CA SER A 14 9.02 -11.55 -2.62
C SER A 14 7.88 -11.89 -3.59
N THR A 15 6.68 -11.40 -3.30
CA THR A 15 5.49 -11.48 -4.15
C THR A 15 5.60 -10.52 -5.33
N GLU A 16 4.72 -10.68 -6.32
CA GLU A 16 4.67 -9.81 -7.49
C GLU A 16 4.47 -8.34 -7.10
N VAL A 17 4.97 -7.44 -7.95
CA VAL A 17 4.82 -6.00 -7.80
C VAL A 17 3.43 -5.62 -8.30
N ALA A 18 2.50 -5.41 -7.37
CA ALA A 18 1.07 -5.29 -7.67
C ALA A 18 0.38 -4.04 -7.08
N ASP A 19 1.14 -3.22 -6.36
CA ASP A 19 0.65 -1.97 -5.80
C ASP A 19 0.49 -0.92 -6.91
N THR A 20 -0.61 -0.17 -6.90
CA THR A 20 -0.90 0.84 -7.92
C THR A 20 0.02 2.05 -7.82
N ASP A 21 0.50 2.35 -6.61
CA ASP A 21 1.32 3.52 -6.33
C ASP A 21 2.81 3.31 -6.64
N PHE A 22 3.25 2.05 -6.71
CA PHE A 22 4.62 1.68 -7.06
C PHE A 22 5.15 2.42 -8.31
N TRP A 23 4.33 2.54 -9.35
CA TRP A 23 4.78 3.05 -10.65
C TRP A 23 5.16 4.54 -10.64
N TRP A 24 4.41 5.38 -9.93
CA TRP A 24 4.79 6.79 -9.83
C TRP A 24 6.01 6.99 -8.93
N HIS A 25 6.25 6.12 -7.95
CA HIS A 25 7.52 6.12 -7.22
C HIS A 25 8.70 5.84 -8.15
N LEU A 26 8.54 4.85 -9.05
CA LEU A 26 9.58 4.48 -10.01
C LEU A 26 9.87 5.64 -10.99
N ALA A 27 8.81 6.24 -11.55
CA ALA A 27 8.92 7.41 -12.44
C ALA A 27 9.53 8.63 -11.73
N THR A 28 9.20 8.84 -10.44
CA THR A 28 9.82 9.93 -9.67
C THR A 28 11.31 9.68 -9.44
N GLY A 29 11.70 8.43 -9.15
CA GLY A 29 13.10 8.04 -9.02
C GLY A 29 13.89 8.27 -10.30
N GLU A 30 13.35 7.87 -11.44
CA GLU A 30 13.93 8.14 -12.77
C GLU A 30 14.11 9.64 -13.00
N TYR A 31 13.03 10.40 -12.83
CA TYR A 31 13.03 11.84 -13.06
C TYR A 31 14.08 12.56 -12.20
N VAL A 32 14.18 12.22 -10.91
CA VAL A 32 15.15 12.84 -9.98
C VAL A 32 16.59 12.56 -10.43
N LEU A 33 16.89 11.35 -10.88
CA LEU A 33 18.23 10.97 -11.33
C LEU A 33 18.61 11.60 -12.67
N GLU A 34 17.68 11.63 -13.63
CA GLU A 34 17.92 12.21 -14.96
C GLU A 34 18.01 13.74 -14.93
N ASN A 35 17.13 14.39 -14.15
CA ASN A 35 16.99 15.85 -14.15
C ASN A 35 17.79 16.53 -13.02
N GLN A 36 18.34 15.76 -12.08
CA GLN A 36 19.06 16.26 -10.90
C GLN A 36 18.26 17.29 -10.09
N ARG A 37 16.93 17.14 -10.06
CA ARG A 37 16.01 18.04 -9.37
C ARG A 37 14.79 17.28 -8.83
N LEU A 38 14.19 17.84 -7.79
CA LEU A 38 12.94 17.32 -7.22
C LEU A 38 11.76 17.54 -8.19
N PRO A 39 10.69 16.72 -8.13
CA PRO A 39 9.51 16.82 -9.01
C PRO A 39 8.59 17.97 -8.58
N VAL A 40 9.15 19.19 -8.48
CA VAL A 40 8.44 20.42 -8.12
C VAL A 40 8.74 21.50 -9.17
N PRO A 41 7.73 22.04 -9.88
CA PRO A 41 6.31 21.62 -9.88
C PRO A 41 6.11 20.18 -10.39
N ASP A 42 4.92 19.61 -10.21
CA ASP A 42 4.63 18.22 -10.59
C ASP A 42 4.79 18.02 -12.10
N PRO A 43 5.76 17.18 -12.55
CA PRO A 43 5.97 16.97 -13.97
C PRO A 43 4.95 16.02 -14.59
N PHE A 44 4.19 15.26 -13.77
CA PHE A 44 3.48 14.06 -14.22
C PHE A 44 1.99 14.28 -14.51
N ALA A 45 1.28 15.07 -13.71
CA ALA A 45 -0.14 15.35 -13.95
C ALA A 45 -0.35 16.79 -14.43
N TYR A 46 -1.32 17.00 -15.33
CA TYR A 46 -1.65 18.36 -15.85
C TYR A 46 -2.68 19.09 -14.98
N THR A 47 -3.23 18.42 -13.97
CA THR A 47 -4.29 18.92 -13.10
C THR A 47 -3.80 19.37 -11.73
N THR A 48 -2.59 18.98 -11.31
CA THR A 48 -2.05 19.20 -9.97
C THR A 48 -2.11 20.66 -9.51
N ASP A 49 -1.72 21.58 -10.39
CA ASP A 49 -1.62 23.01 -10.08
C ASP A 49 -2.86 23.81 -10.53
N LEU A 50 -4.00 23.17 -10.75
CA LEU A 50 -5.25 23.84 -11.14
C LEU A 50 -6.09 24.27 -9.92
N GLY A 51 -6.67 25.47 -10.00
CA GLY A 51 -7.60 25.98 -9.00
C GLY A 51 -6.95 26.41 -7.68
N GLU A 52 -7.79 26.86 -6.75
CA GLU A 52 -7.37 27.30 -5.41
C GLU A 52 -7.31 26.11 -4.43
N PRO A 53 -6.45 26.18 -3.40
CA PRO A 53 -6.41 25.19 -2.33
C PRO A 53 -7.79 24.96 -1.68
N SER A 54 -8.15 23.69 -1.51
CA SER A 54 -9.41 23.24 -0.88
C SER A 54 -9.42 23.45 0.63
N TYR A 55 -8.26 23.51 1.28
CA TYR A 55 -8.12 23.80 2.71
C TYR A 55 -6.78 24.48 3.03
N PRO A 56 -6.68 25.18 4.19
CA PRO A 56 -5.43 25.81 4.61
C PRO A 56 -4.30 24.77 4.75
N GLY A 57 -3.25 24.91 3.94
CA GLY A 57 -2.07 24.05 4.00
C GLY A 57 -2.01 22.93 2.98
N GLU A 58 -3.00 22.79 2.08
CA GLU A 58 -2.94 21.82 0.97
C GLU A 58 -1.66 21.98 0.14
N GLU A 59 -1.23 23.19 -0.19
CA GLU A 59 0.02 23.44 -0.94
C GLU A 59 1.26 22.89 -0.22
N ARG A 60 1.28 23.01 1.12
CA ARG A 60 2.36 22.46 1.94
C ARG A 60 2.34 20.93 1.94
N VAL A 61 1.14 20.34 2.04
CA VAL A 61 0.95 18.89 1.95
C VAL A 61 1.32 18.38 0.56
N ARG A 62 0.94 19.09 -0.50
CA ARG A 62 1.30 18.81 -1.90
C ARG A 62 2.81 18.82 -2.10
N TYR A 63 3.47 19.89 -1.67
CA TYR A 63 4.93 19.99 -1.74
C TYR A 63 5.61 18.85 -0.96
N PHE A 64 5.09 18.50 0.21
CA PHE A 64 5.59 17.37 0.98
C PHE A 64 5.42 16.05 0.24
N ASN A 65 4.20 15.75 -0.25
CA ASN A 65 3.91 14.52 -0.99
C ASN A 65 4.83 14.34 -2.21
N LEU A 66 5.19 15.44 -2.89
CA LEU A 66 6.13 15.43 -4.02
C LEU A 66 7.60 15.20 -3.62
N THR A 67 8.01 15.53 -2.39
CA THR A 67 9.44 15.64 -2.05
C THR A 67 9.91 14.70 -0.94
N HIS A 68 9.02 14.22 -0.07
CA HIS A 68 9.40 13.55 1.18
C HIS A 68 10.03 12.15 1.03
N GLU A 69 10.02 11.59 -0.18
CA GLU A 69 10.49 10.23 -0.47
C GLU A 69 11.54 10.19 -1.60
N TRP A 70 12.11 11.34 -1.99
CA TRP A 70 12.95 11.42 -3.18
C TRP A 70 14.13 10.44 -3.17
N LEU A 71 14.79 10.24 -2.02
CA LEU A 71 15.97 9.38 -1.91
C LEU A 71 15.61 7.91 -2.07
N SER A 72 14.49 7.49 -1.49
CA SER A 72 14.03 6.10 -1.58
C SER A 72 13.48 5.79 -2.97
N GLN A 73 12.80 6.74 -3.60
CA GLN A 73 12.33 6.63 -4.99
C GLN A 73 13.52 6.49 -5.95
N ALA A 74 14.57 7.31 -5.79
CA ALA A 74 15.82 7.16 -6.55
C ALA A 74 16.48 5.79 -6.31
N LEU A 75 16.51 5.31 -5.07
CA LEU A 75 17.03 3.97 -4.76
C LEU A 75 16.21 2.86 -5.41
N TRP A 76 14.88 2.94 -5.38
CA TRP A 76 13.98 1.97 -6.03
C TRP A 76 14.22 1.92 -7.53
N TYR A 77 14.37 3.08 -8.18
CA TYR A 77 14.73 3.13 -9.59
C TYR A 77 16.09 2.50 -9.87
N CYS A 78 17.12 2.78 -9.06
CA CYS A 78 18.42 2.13 -9.21
C CYS A 78 18.34 0.60 -9.07
N VAL A 79 17.55 0.10 -8.13
CA VAL A 79 17.32 -1.35 -7.95
C VAL A 79 16.62 -1.93 -9.19
N TYR A 80 15.60 -1.24 -9.71
CA TYR A 80 14.91 -1.62 -10.94
C TYR A 80 15.86 -1.62 -12.16
N ALA A 81 16.66 -0.57 -12.34
CA ALA A 81 17.57 -0.43 -13.47
C ALA A 81 18.65 -1.53 -13.49
N VAL A 82 19.04 -2.06 -12.33
CA VAL A 82 20.04 -3.14 -12.23
C VAL A 82 19.45 -4.53 -12.50
N GLY A 83 18.24 -4.82 -12.02
CA GLY A 83 17.72 -6.21 -12.01
C GLY A 83 16.23 -6.37 -12.28
N GLY A 84 15.55 -5.32 -12.74
CA GLY A 84 14.14 -5.31 -13.08
C GLY A 84 13.21 -5.69 -11.92
N PHE A 85 12.02 -6.17 -12.26
CA PHE A 85 11.03 -6.63 -11.28
C PHE A 85 11.49 -7.79 -10.38
N PRO A 86 12.28 -8.77 -10.84
CA PRO A 86 12.82 -9.79 -9.93
C PRO A 86 13.62 -9.21 -8.77
N LEU A 87 14.50 -8.25 -9.05
CA LEU A 87 15.33 -7.64 -8.01
C LEU A 87 14.51 -6.71 -7.09
N LEU A 88 13.50 -6.01 -7.61
CA LEU A 88 12.57 -5.23 -6.79
C LEU A 88 11.75 -6.10 -5.83
N ALA A 89 11.19 -7.21 -6.31
CA ALA A 89 10.45 -8.14 -5.47
C ALA A 89 11.35 -8.72 -4.37
N LEU A 90 12.60 -9.08 -4.70
CA LEU A 90 13.60 -9.50 -3.71
C LEU A 90 13.98 -8.38 -2.74
N TRP A 91 14.05 -7.13 -3.20
CA TRP A 91 14.35 -5.96 -2.38
C TRP A 91 13.25 -5.71 -1.34
N LYS A 92 11.98 -5.68 -1.76
CA LYS A 92 10.82 -5.69 -0.85
C LYS A 92 10.91 -6.85 0.14
N GLY A 93 11.18 -8.04 -0.39
CA GLY A 93 11.32 -9.27 0.38
C GLY A 93 12.36 -9.17 1.48
N LEU A 94 13.53 -8.65 1.14
CA LEU A 94 14.66 -8.44 2.03
C LEU A 94 14.33 -7.42 3.12
N LEU A 95 13.71 -6.29 2.78
CA LEU A 95 13.33 -5.26 3.75
C LEU A 95 12.36 -5.82 4.80
N LEU A 96 11.27 -6.46 4.39
CA LEU A 96 10.28 -7.03 5.32
C LEU A 96 10.83 -8.22 6.11
N ALA A 97 11.61 -9.11 5.47
CA ALA A 97 12.29 -10.18 6.16
C ALA A 97 13.29 -9.66 7.20
N SER A 98 13.93 -8.50 6.96
CA SER A 98 14.82 -7.86 7.92
C SER A 98 14.06 -7.36 9.16
N VAL A 99 12.84 -6.82 9.02
CA VAL A 99 11.99 -6.43 10.16
C VAL A 99 11.71 -7.63 11.07
N CYS A 100 11.28 -8.74 10.48
CA CYS A 100 11.07 -10.01 11.17
C CYS A 100 12.38 -10.50 11.82
N GLY A 101 13.48 -10.46 11.08
CA GLY A 101 14.81 -10.85 11.55
C GLY A 101 15.29 -10.04 12.74
N LEU A 102 15.03 -8.72 12.77
CA LEU A 102 15.38 -7.83 13.88
C LEU A 102 14.55 -8.13 15.13
N ALA A 103 13.25 -8.47 14.99
CA ALA A 103 12.45 -8.96 16.11
C ALA A 103 13.02 -10.28 16.67
N GLY A 104 13.37 -11.23 15.80
CA GLY A 104 14.04 -12.47 16.18
C GLY A 104 15.41 -12.25 16.81
N PHE A 105 16.18 -11.26 16.34
CA PHE A 105 17.48 -10.90 16.89
C PHE A 105 17.35 -10.37 18.32
N LEU A 106 16.36 -9.53 18.61
CA LEU A 106 16.09 -9.08 19.98
C LEU A 106 15.73 -10.24 20.91
N ALA A 107 14.93 -11.21 20.44
CA ALA A 107 14.62 -12.42 21.19
C ALA A 107 15.87 -13.29 21.43
N TRP A 108 16.75 -13.41 20.43
CA TRP A 108 18.00 -14.16 20.57
C TRP A 108 18.91 -13.50 21.62
N ARG A 109 19.05 -12.18 21.55
CA ARG A 109 19.83 -11.38 22.52
C ARG A 109 19.29 -11.49 23.96
N SER A 110 17.98 -11.62 24.14
CA SER A 110 17.39 -11.85 25.48
C SER A 110 17.60 -13.27 26.01
N GLY A 111 18.27 -14.14 25.23
CA GLY A 111 18.57 -15.52 25.61
C GLY A 111 17.45 -16.51 25.31
N ALA A 112 16.49 -16.19 24.43
CA ALA A 112 15.38 -17.10 24.10
C ALA A 112 15.83 -18.38 23.37
N GLY A 113 17.06 -18.42 22.85
CA GLY A 113 17.58 -19.52 22.04
C GLY A 113 17.12 -19.48 20.59
N MET A 114 17.81 -20.21 19.72
CA MET A 114 17.66 -20.10 18.26
C MET A 114 16.23 -20.40 17.76
N ALA A 115 15.59 -21.47 18.28
CA ALA A 115 14.27 -21.88 17.82
C ALA A 115 13.20 -20.82 18.14
N TRP A 116 13.16 -20.32 19.38
CA TRP A 116 12.22 -19.26 19.79
C TRP A 116 12.49 -17.94 19.07
N SER A 117 13.75 -17.62 18.81
CA SER A 117 14.13 -16.43 18.02
C SER A 117 13.58 -16.50 16.59
N CYS A 118 13.66 -17.68 15.96
CA CYS A 118 13.08 -17.91 14.65
C CYS A 118 11.54 -17.87 14.68
N LEU A 119 10.90 -18.40 15.74
CA LEU A 119 9.44 -18.30 15.92
C LEU A 119 8.99 -16.85 16.12
N THR A 120 9.75 -16.04 16.88
CA THR A 120 9.51 -14.60 17.03
C THR A 120 9.57 -13.89 15.68
N ALA A 121 10.58 -14.21 14.85
CA ALA A 121 10.67 -13.65 13.50
C ALA A 121 9.47 -14.04 12.63
N LEU A 122 9.06 -15.31 12.65
CA LEU A 122 7.89 -15.79 11.90
C LEU A 122 6.57 -15.19 12.42
N ALA A 123 6.45 -14.92 13.72
CA ALA A 123 5.25 -14.34 14.32
C ALA A 123 4.97 -12.91 13.84
N ALA A 124 6.00 -12.15 13.44
CA ALA A 124 5.84 -10.81 12.89
C ALA A 124 5.27 -10.82 11.46
N ALA A 125 5.47 -11.90 10.71
CA ALA A 125 5.22 -11.94 9.27
C ALA A 125 3.75 -11.77 8.86
N PRO A 126 2.74 -12.40 9.50
CA PRO A 126 1.35 -12.30 9.07
C PRO A 126 0.81 -10.87 9.04
N THR A 127 1.17 -10.05 10.03
CA THR A 127 0.77 -8.64 10.04
C THR A 127 1.52 -7.84 8.99
N LEU A 128 2.82 -8.11 8.78
CA LEU A 128 3.62 -7.41 7.77
C LEU A 128 3.23 -7.76 6.33
N LEU A 129 2.69 -8.95 6.08
CA LEU A 129 2.21 -9.36 4.75
C LEU A 129 1.07 -8.46 4.24
N LEU A 130 0.29 -7.86 5.14
CA LEU A 130 -0.74 -6.87 4.78
C LEU A 130 -0.16 -5.55 4.25
N PHE A 131 1.13 -5.31 4.50
CA PHE A 131 1.86 -4.12 4.11
C PHE A 131 2.99 -4.44 3.12
N ALA A 132 2.93 -5.59 2.45
CA ALA A 132 3.88 -6.00 1.42
C ALA A 132 3.63 -5.29 0.07
N ALA A 133 3.36 -3.99 0.13
CA ALA A 133 3.30 -3.09 -1.01
C ALA A 133 4.70 -2.55 -1.32
N ASP A 134 5.00 -2.34 -2.60
CA ASP A 134 6.32 -1.95 -3.10
C ASP A 134 6.62 -0.45 -2.89
N ARG A 135 6.32 0.09 -1.70
CA ARG A 135 6.40 1.52 -1.38
C ARG A 135 7.64 1.90 -0.54
N PRO A 136 8.11 3.16 -0.62
CA PRO A 136 9.14 3.72 0.27
C PRO A 136 8.93 3.52 1.78
N ALA A 137 7.68 3.42 2.23
CA ALA A 137 7.32 3.21 3.64
C ALA A 137 8.01 1.98 4.27
N LEU A 138 8.39 0.98 3.46
CA LEU A 138 9.15 -0.19 3.93
C LEU A 138 10.47 0.21 4.63
N LEU A 139 11.12 1.30 4.22
CA LEU A 139 12.32 1.79 4.90
C LEU A 139 12.03 2.27 6.32
N THR A 140 10.87 2.92 6.57
CA THR A 140 10.43 3.24 7.94
C THR A 140 10.25 1.97 8.77
N PHE A 141 9.66 0.92 8.19
CA PHE A 141 9.44 -0.33 8.91
C PHE A 141 10.74 -1.02 9.30
N VAL A 142 11.83 -0.82 8.56
CA VAL A 142 13.18 -1.31 8.91
C VAL A 142 13.89 -0.39 9.89
N LEU A 143 13.86 0.92 9.67
CA LEU A 143 14.64 1.88 10.45
C LEU A 143 14.14 2.00 11.89
N VAL A 144 12.84 1.85 12.16
CA VAL A 144 12.31 1.79 13.53
C VAL A 144 12.95 0.65 14.34
N PRO A 145 12.88 -0.62 13.92
CA PRO A 145 13.61 -1.73 14.53
C PRO A 145 15.12 -1.50 14.66
N VAL A 146 15.78 -0.94 13.63
CA VAL A 146 17.22 -0.68 13.65
C VAL A 146 17.57 0.30 14.78
N PHE A 147 16.78 1.36 14.97
CA PHE A 147 16.96 2.31 16.09
C PHE A 147 16.83 1.59 17.44
N VAL A 148 15.78 0.79 17.61
CA VAL A 148 15.57 0.00 18.83
C VAL A 148 16.74 -0.95 19.08
N VAL A 149 17.23 -1.65 18.05
CA VAL A 149 18.37 -2.59 18.17
C VAL A 149 19.68 -1.89 18.54
N ILE A 150 19.97 -0.73 17.95
CA ILE A 150 21.16 0.07 18.30
C ILE A 150 21.10 0.48 19.77
N LEU A 151 19.94 0.98 20.23
CA LEU A 151 19.73 1.45 21.59
C LEU A 151 19.76 0.30 22.61
N GLU A 152 19.17 -0.85 22.29
CA GLU A 152 19.29 -2.07 23.10
C GLU A 152 20.73 -2.57 23.19
N SER A 153 21.47 -2.54 22.07
CA SER A 153 22.86 -3.00 22.02
C SER A 153 23.81 -2.10 22.80
N TRP A 154 23.63 -0.78 22.70
CA TRP A 154 24.33 0.20 23.55
C TRP A 154 23.95 0.01 25.03
N ARG A 155 22.65 -0.22 25.27
CA ARG A 155 21.99 -0.75 26.48
C ARG A 155 22.87 -1.75 27.25
N ASP A 156 23.14 -2.85 26.56
CA ASP A 156 23.80 -4.04 27.09
C ASP A 156 25.32 -3.91 27.22
N GLY A 157 25.84 -2.70 27.41
CA GLY A 157 27.28 -2.43 27.54
C GLY A 157 28.00 -2.17 26.22
N GLY A 158 27.27 -1.98 25.11
CA GLY A 158 27.84 -1.57 23.84
C GLY A 158 28.50 -0.19 23.93
N SER A 159 29.51 0.05 23.08
CA SER A 159 30.27 1.31 23.05
C SER A 159 29.41 2.52 22.61
N ASP A 160 29.68 3.69 23.20
CA ASP A 160 29.00 4.96 22.85
C ASP A 160 29.15 5.34 21.37
N ARG A 161 30.21 4.85 20.69
CA ARG A 161 30.42 5.12 19.26
C ARG A 161 29.26 4.66 18.38
N TRP A 162 28.54 3.62 18.78
CA TRP A 162 27.41 3.09 18.01
C TRP A 162 26.21 4.04 18.00
N LEU A 163 26.09 4.93 18.99
CA LEU A 163 25.03 5.95 19.02
C LEU A 163 25.18 6.96 17.88
N TRP A 164 26.38 7.16 17.35
CA TRP A 164 26.62 8.07 16.22
C TRP A 164 26.12 7.53 14.87
N LEU A 165 25.68 6.27 14.82
CA LEU A 165 24.90 5.78 13.69
C LEU A 165 23.50 6.42 13.65
N LEU A 166 22.92 6.81 14.79
CA LEU A 166 21.56 7.33 14.86
C LEU A 166 21.40 8.64 14.08
N PRO A 167 22.30 9.65 14.19
CA PRO A 167 22.21 10.85 13.35
C PRO A 167 22.38 10.58 11.86
N ALA A 168 23.31 9.70 11.47
CA ALA A 168 23.51 9.34 10.07
C ALA A 168 22.27 8.64 9.48
N LEU A 169 21.69 7.70 10.22
CA LEU A 169 20.46 7.02 9.82
C LEU A 169 19.26 7.99 9.81
N SER A 170 19.16 8.91 10.75
CA SER A 170 18.12 9.95 10.75
C SER A 170 18.18 10.86 9.54
N LEU A 171 19.39 11.22 9.05
CA LEU A 171 19.56 12.00 7.83
C LEU A 171 19.02 11.25 6.61
N LEU A 172 19.44 9.98 6.47
CA LEU A 172 18.99 9.12 5.38
C LEU A 172 17.48 8.91 5.43
N TRP A 173 16.95 8.66 6.64
CA TRP A 173 15.53 8.43 6.85
C TRP A 173 14.68 9.65 6.48
N ALA A 174 15.06 10.85 6.93
CA ALA A 174 14.31 12.07 6.68
C ALA A 174 14.21 12.45 5.19
N ASN A 175 15.12 11.94 4.35
CA ASN A 175 15.08 12.09 2.91
C ASN A 175 14.45 10.89 2.17
N SER A 176 14.19 9.79 2.88
CA SER A 176 13.68 8.54 2.32
C SER A 176 12.17 8.37 2.53
N HIS A 177 11.62 8.80 3.66
CA HIS A 177 10.20 8.65 3.96
C HIS A 177 9.73 9.58 5.09
N GLY A 178 8.49 10.06 4.99
CA GLY A 178 7.87 10.97 5.96
C GLY A 178 7.73 10.42 7.39
N GLY A 179 7.82 9.10 7.56
CA GLY A 179 7.75 8.42 8.86
C GLY A 179 8.98 8.57 9.76
N PHE A 180 9.98 9.40 9.39
CA PHE A 180 11.23 9.57 10.15
C PHE A 180 11.04 10.08 11.58
N PHE A 181 9.96 10.82 11.86
CA PHE A 181 9.63 11.30 13.20
C PHE A 181 9.39 10.15 14.20
N MET A 182 9.09 8.93 13.73
CA MET A 182 9.02 7.74 14.59
C MET A 182 10.38 7.46 15.26
N GLY A 183 11.49 7.81 14.63
CA GLY A 183 12.80 7.79 15.25
C GLY A 183 12.89 8.71 16.46
N TRP A 184 12.25 9.89 16.44
CA TRP A 184 12.20 10.80 17.58
C TRP A 184 11.43 10.18 18.75
N VAL A 185 10.33 9.48 18.46
CA VAL A 185 9.54 8.76 19.48
C VAL A 185 10.42 7.70 20.16
N VAL A 186 11.12 6.88 19.37
CA VAL A 186 12.03 5.86 19.91
C VAL A 186 13.12 6.49 20.78
N LEU A 187 13.81 7.52 20.27
CA LEU A 187 14.85 8.24 21.01
C LEU A 187 14.30 8.83 22.31
N GLY A 188 13.10 9.40 22.28
CA GLY A 188 12.43 9.96 23.45
C GLY A 188 12.17 8.91 24.53
N CYS A 189 11.65 7.73 24.17
CA CYS A 189 11.42 6.64 25.12
C CYS A 189 12.70 6.20 25.85
N TYR A 190 13.80 6.03 25.11
CA TYR A 190 15.09 5.66 25.70
C TYR A 190 15.76 6.82 26.46
N ALA A 191 15.60 8.06 26.02
CA ALA A 191 16.11 9.23 26.73
C ALA A 191 15.44 9.41 28.09
N VAL A 192 14.13 9.14 28.19
CA VAL A 192 13.38 9.14 29.45
C VAL A 192 13.88 8.03 30.38
N GLU A 193 14.05 6.80 29.88
CA GLU A 193 14.61 5.71 30.68
C GLU A 193 16.04 6.04 31.18
N ALA A 194 16.84 6.70 30.35
CA ALA A 194 18.22 7.06 30.70
C ALA A 194 18.33 8.16 31.79
N LEU A 195 17.24 8.79 32.24
CA LEU A 195 17.29 9.78 33.33
C LEU A 195 17.98 9.22 34.59
N GLY A 196 17.79 7.94 34.88
CA GLY A 196 18.45 7.23 35.99
C GLY A 196 19.81 6.63 35.68
N SER A 197 20.38 6.88 34.49
CA SER A 197 21.63 6.29 34.01
C SER A 197 22.80 7.28 34.06
N GLU A 198 23.98 6.79 34.43
CA GLU A 198 25.25 7.53 34.33
C GLU A 198 25.67 7.78 32.87
N ARG A 199 25.21 6.92 31.94
CA ARG A 199 25.51 7.02 30.51
C ARG A 199 24.49 7.88 29.73
N ARG A 200 23.70 8.72 30.42
CA ARG A 200 22.65 9.55 29.77
C ARG A 200 23.19 10.59 28.79
N LYS A 201 24.36 11.19 29.09
CA LYS A 201 24.92 12.28 28.29
C LYS A 201 25.24 11.86 26.84
N PRO A 202 25.98 10.77 26.58
CA PRO A 202 26.19 10.27 25.21
C PRO A 202 24.88 10.05 24.43
N LEU A 203 23.88 9.43 25.07
CA LEU A 203 22.58 9.18 24.43
C LEU A 203 21.87 10.49 24.07
N TRP A 204 21.79 11.45 25.01
CA TRP A 204 21.09 12.71 24.76
C TRP A 204 21.76 13.55 23.69
N ILE A 205 23.10 13.56 23.63
CA ILE A 205 23.85 14.25 22.58
C ILE A 205 23.56 13.60 21.23
N ALA A 206 23.63 12.27 21.13
CA ALA A 206 23.32 11.55 19.91
C ALA A 206 21.86 11.72 19.48
N ALA A 207 20.92 11.70 20.42
CA ALA A 207 19.50 11.92 20.16
C ALA A 207 19.22 13.34 19.67
N ALA A 208 19.81 14.36 20.32
CA ALA A 208 19.69 15.75 19.90
C ALA A 208 20.29 15.96 18.50
N ALA A 209 21.46 15.37 18.22
CA ALA A 209 22.08 15.41 16.90
C ALA A 209 21.20 14.72 15.84
N ALA A 210 20.59 13.58 16.17
CA ALA A 210 19.71 12.84 15.26
C ALA A 210 18.43 13.62 14.92
N VAL A 211 17.81 14.26 15.92
CA VAL A 211 16.67 15.17 15.70
C VAL A 211 17.11 16.37 14.86
N ALA A 212 18.21 17.03 15.21
CA ALA A 212 18.69 18.21 14.49
C ALA A 212 18.98 17.93 13.01
N VAL A 213 19.72 16.85 12.73
CA VAL A 213 20.10 16.45 11.37
C VAL A 213 18.90 15.96 10.57
N SER A 214 17.86 15.39 11.21
CA SER A 214 16.63 15.03 10.49
C SER A 214 15.90 16.23 9.88
N GLY A 215 16.20 17.46 10.31
CA GLY A 215 15.72 18.69 9.66
C GLY A 215 16.40 19.02 8.32
N LEU A 216 17.43 18.27 7.91
CA LEU A 216 18.08 18.43 6.61
C LEU A 216 17.35 17.60 5.53
N ASN A 217 16.11 18.01 5.24
CA ASN A 217 15.27 17.45 4.20
C ASN A 217 14.44 18.58 3.54
N PRO A 218 13.79 18.36 2.38
CA PRO A 218 13.08 19.41 1.64
C PRO A 218 12.00 20.16 2.43
N SER A 219 11.43 19.54 3.47
CA SER A 219 10.37 20.09 4.33
C SER A 219 10.85 20.49 5.74
N GLY A 220 12.15 20.34 6.04
CA GLY A 220 12.70 20.64 7.35
C GLY A 220 11.99 19.92 8.50
N PHE A 221 11.58 20.67 9.54
CA PHE A 221 10.76 20.17 10.65
C PHE A 221 9.25 20.29 10.41
N GLY A 222 8.83 20.62 9.18
CA GLY A 222 7.43 20.85 8.82
C GLY A 222 6.50 19.66 8.99
N ILE A 223 7.04 18.45 9.24
CA ILE A 223 6.28 17.21 9.39
C ILE A 223 5.12 17.31 10.39
N LEU A 224 5.30 18.03 11.50
CA LEU A 224 4.24 18.21 12.49
C LEU A 224 3.05 19.01 11.93
N ALA A 225 3.32 20.02 11.12
CA ALA A 225 2.28 20.81 10.48
C ALA A 225 1.61 20.03 9.34
N ILE A 226 2.35 19.18 8.63
CA ILE A 226 1.82 18.29 7.60
C ILE A 226 0.88 17.24 8.21
N LEU A 227 1.26 16.63 9.34
CA LEU A 227 0.39 15.70 10.07
C LEU A 227 -0.90 16.37 10.54
N ALA A 228 -0.88 17.67 10.86
CA ALA A 228 -2.08 18.44 11.14
C ALA A 228 -2.91 18.66 9.86
N GLY A 229 -2.27 19.05 8.75
CA GLY A 229 -2.93 19.22 7.45
C GLY A 229 -3.63 17.96 6.93
N TYR A 230 -3.01 16.79 7.09
CA TYR A 230 -3.64 15.50 6.76
C TYR A 230 -4.94 15.23 7.54
N ARG A 231 -5.11 15.81 8.74
CA ARG A 231 -6.38 15.66 9.48
C ARG A 231 -7.49 16.54 8.92
N GLU A 232 -7.15 17.62 8.24
CA GLU A 232 -8.11 18.54 7.60
C GLU A 232 -8.49 18.08 6.18
N SER A 233 -7.63 17.28 5.54
CA SER A 233 -7.86 16.65 4.23
C SER A 233 -9.09 15.74 4.23
N ALA A 234 -10.06 16.04 3.38
CA ALA A 234 -11.25 15.20 3.20
C ALA A 234 -10.87 13.87 2.53
N LEU A 235 -9.94 13.92 1.59
CA LEU A 235 -9.40 12.73 0.93
C LEU A 235 -8.80 11.75 1.94
N THR A 236 -7.91 12.25 2.81
CA THR A 236 -7.19 11.43 3.79
C THR A 236 -8.14 10.71 4.74
N GLN A 237 -9.24 11.36 5.15
CA GLN A 237 -10.24 10.77 6.04
C GLN A 237 -11.01 9.60 5.43
N THR A 238 -11.03 9.47 4.09
CA THR A 238 -11.72 8.37 3.39
C THR A 238 -10.81 7.16 3.11
N LEU A 239 -9.49 7.31 3.27
CA LEU A 239 -8.53 6.25 3.02
C LEU A 239 -8.51 5.22 4.16
N ILE A 240 -8.58 3.94 3.81
CA ILE A 240 -8.56 2.83 4.77
C ILE A 240 -7.31 2.84 5.65
N GLU A 241 -6.17 3.32 5.12
CA GLU A 241 -4.90 3.46 5.82
C GLU A 241 -4.98 4.31 7.10
N TRP A 242 -5.89 5.29 7.12
CA TRP A 242 -6.11 6.21 8.23
C TRP A 242 -7.29 5.81 9.12
N SER A 243 -8.03 4.76 8.73
CA SER A 243 -9.08 4.18 9.55
C SER A 243 -8.53 3.46 10.77
N ARG A 244 -9.35 3.33 11.82
CA ARG A 244 -8.99 2.54 13.00
C ARG A 244 -9.13 1.05 12.66
N PRO A 245 -8.15 0.19 13.00
CA PRO A 245 -8.34 -1.24 12.86
C PRO A 245 -9.49 -1.71 13.76
N PRO A 246 -10.22 -2.76 13.37
CA PRO A 246 -11.21 -3.37 14.25
C PRO A 246 -10.52 -3.92 15.51
N LEU A 247 -11.17 -3.78 16.66
CA LEU A 247 -10.69 -4.37 17.93
C LEU A 247 -10.90 -5.88 17.99
N TRP A 248 -11.87 -6.38 17.22
CA TRP A 248 -12.22 -7.79 17.08
C TRP A 248 -12.51 -8.06 15.61
N GLY A 249 -11.84 -9.04 15.02
CA GLY A 249 -11.97 -9.36 13.59
C GLY A 249 -10.62 -9.41 12.87
N PRO A 250 -10.58 -9.68 11.56
CA PRO A 250 -9.34 -9.62 10.82
C PRO A 250 -8.74 -8.19 10.86
N PRO A 251 -7.39 -8.05 11.00
CA PRO A 251 -6.40 -9.11 11.08
C PRO A 251 -6.20 -9.67 12.50
N TYR A 252 -6.63 -10.92 12.73
CA TYR A 252 -6.64 -11.56 14.06
C TYR A 252 -5.25 -11.69 14.71
N ILE A 253 -4.21 -11.94 13.91
CA ILE A 253 -2.84 -12.10 14.44
C ILE A 253 -2.31 -10.80 15.06
N PHE A 254 -2.63 -9.65 14.48
CA PHE A 254 -2.25 -8.36 15.05
C PHE A 254 -2.87 -8.17 16.44
N GLN A 255 -4.18 -8.41 16.59
CA GLN A 255 -4.88 -8.31 17.86
C GLN A 255 -4.31 -9.30 18.89
N LEU A 256 -4.07 -10.54 18.48
CA LEU A 256 -3.47 -11.57 19.34
C LEU A 256 -2.11 -11.10 19.89
N LEU A 257 -1.22 -10.61 19.02
CA LEU A 257 0.10 -10.13 19.42
C LEU A 257 -0.01 -8.91 20.35
N LEU A 258 -0.85 -7.94 20.00
CA LEU A 258 -1.07 -6.73 20.78
C LEU A 258 -1.58 -7.08 22.20
N TYR A 259 -2.65 -7.86 22.29
CA TYR A 259 -3.29 -8.20 23.56
C TYR A 259 -2.43 -9.13 24.41
N ALA A 260 -1.76 -10.11 23.80
CA ALA A 260 -0.83 -10.98 24.51
C ALA A 260 0.35 -10.20 25.08
N ALA A 261 0.93 -9.28 24.30
CA ALA A 261 2.00 -8.41 24.78
C ALA A 261 1.50 -7.48 25.90
N ALA A 262 0.34 -6.85 25.75
CA ALA A 262 -0.26 -6.00 26.79
C ALA A 262 -0.46 -6.78 28.10
N ALA A 263 -1.10 -7.95 28.04
CA ALA A 263 -1.36 -8.80 29.19
C ALA A 263 -0.05 -9.22 29.88
N LEU A 264 0.96 -9.60 29.11
CA LEU A 264 2.26 -9.98 29.64
C LEU A 264 2.99 -8.81 30.31
N LEU A 265 3.00 -7.63 29.68
CA LEU A 265 3.63 -6.44 30.23
C LEU A 265 2.95 -6.00 31.54
N VAL A 266 1.61 -6.07 31.62
CA VAL A 266 0.87 -5.82 32.86
C VAL A 266 1.20 -6.86 33.93
N ALA A 267 1.18 -8.15 33.59
CA ALA A 267 1.51 -9.22 34.52
C ALA A 267 2.95 -9.14 35.05
N ARG A 268 3.85 -8.53 34.28
CA ARG A 268 5.27 -8.36 34.60
C ARG A 268 5.67 -6.90 34.82
N ILE A 269 4.73 -6.01 35.17
CA ILE A 269 4.97 -4.56 35.16
C ILE A 269 6.18 -4.10 35.97
N LYS A 270 6.52 -4.81 37.07
CA LYS A 270 7.70 -4.53 37.91
C LYS A 270 9.04 -4.91 37.25
N GLN A 271 9.01 -5.77 36.22
CA GLN A 271 10.17 -6.23 35.46
C GLN A 271 10.26 -5.54 34.09
N VAL A 272 9.16 -4.93 33.64
CA VAL A 272 9.11 -4.20 32.38
C VAL A 272 9.95 -2.94 32.48
N ARG A 273 10.76 -2.72 31.44
CA ARG A 273 11.60 -1.54 31.30
C ARG A 273 10.76 -0.34 30.90
N ILE A 274 11.18 0.84 31.33
CA ILE A 274 10.46 2.09 31.05
C ILE A 274 10.41 2.31 29.54
N ALA A 275 11.53 2.14 28.84
CA ALA A 275 11.58 2.32 27.38
C ALA A 275 10.62 1.35 26.66
N HIS A 276 10.59 0.07 27.05
CA HIS A 276 9.70 -0.92 26.44
C HIS A 276 8.22 -0.62 26.72
N GLY A 277 7.88 -0.22 27.94
CA GLY A 277 6.51 0.18 28.29
C GLY A 277 6.06 1.42 27.50
N LEU A 278 6.91 2.45 27.42
CA LEU A 278 6.62 3.66 26.67
C LEU A 278 6.51 3.40 25.16
N LEU A 279 7.41 2.59 24.59
CA LEU A 279 7.33 2.18 23.18
C LEU A 279 6.07 1.38 22.89
N PHE A 280 5.69 0.44 23.76
CA PHE A 280 4.48 -0.34 23.58
C PHE A 280 3.23 0.54 23.62
N VAL A 281 3.16 1.50 24.56
CA VAL A 281 2.08 2.48 24.61
C VAL A 281 2.07 3.33 23.33
N ALA A 282 3.21 3.90 22.93
CA ALA A 282 3.29 4.77 21.77
C ALA A 282 2.90 4.05 20.46
N PHE A 283 3.49 2.88 20.19
CA PHE A 283 3.23 2.12 18.97
C PHE A 283 1.86 1.43 18.99
N GLY A 284 1.44 0.92 20.15
CA GLY A 284 0.11 0.35 20.34
C GLY A 284 -0.99 1.39 20.12
N SER A 285 -0.85 2.59 20.70
CA SER A 285 -1.79 3.70 20.44
C SER A 285 -1.77 4.15 18.98
N ALA A 286 -0.59 4.28 18.37
CA ALA A 286 -0.49 4.65 16.95
C ALA A 286 -1.18 3.63 16.04
N ALA A 287 -0.99 2.32 16.30
CA ALA A 287 -1.64 1.23 15.55
C ALA A 287 -3.16 1.21 15.75
N LEU A 288 -3.66 1.48 16.96
CA LEU A 288 -5.09 1.55 17.23
C LEU A 288 -5.76 2.81 16.66
N LEU A 289 -4.99 3.87 16.39
CA LEU A 289 -5.50 5.10 15.80
C LEU A 289 -5.53 5.08 14.26
N ALA A 290 -4.62 4.35 13.61
CA ALA A 290 -4.56 4.26 12.15
C ALA A 290 -3.99 2.92 11.68
N PHE A 291 -4.66 2.30 10.70
CA PHE A 291 -4.32 0.99 10.15
C PHE A 291 -2.87 0.92 9.63
N ARG A 292 -2.37 2.01 9.04
CA ARG A 292 -1.00 2.11 8.52
C ARG A 292 0.13 1.93 9.56
N ASN A 293 -0.18 2.00 10.86
CA ASN A 293 0.80 1.89 11.94
C ASN A 293 0.92 0.46 12.52
N LEU A 294 0.13 -0.51 12.05
CA LEU A 294 0.19 -1.91 12.47
C LEU A 294 1.60 -2.54 12.40
N PRO A 295 2.46 -2.24 11.39
CA PRO A 295 3.82 -2.78 11.32
C PRO A 295 4.69 -2.49 12.55
N LEU A 296 4.44 -1.38 13.26
CA LEU A 296 5.18 -1.04 14.49
C LEU A 296 4.96 -2.08 15.59
N VAL A 297 3.71 -2.56 15.73
CA VAL A 297 3.34 -3.62 16.68
C VAL A 297 3.78 -4.99 16.18
N ALA A 298 3.72 -5.22 14.86
CA ALA A 298 4.17 -6.46 14.24
C ALA A 298 5.64 -6.79 14.58
N PHE A 299 6.49 -5.77 14.65
CA PHE A 299 7.85 -5.89 15.15
C PHE A 299 7.91 -5.99 16.68
N LEU A 300 7.32 -5.02 17.38
CA LEU A 300 7.58 -4.82 18.81
C LEU A 300 6.94 -5.91 19.69
N ALA A 301 5.67 -6.24 19.45
CA ALA A 301 4.93 -7.17 20.30
C ALA A 301 5.57 -8.58 20.39
N PRO A 302 5.92 -9.27 19.28
CA PRO A 302 6.55 -10.58 19.38
C PRO A 302 7.95 -10.52 20.01
N ALA A 303 8.71 -9.42 19.83
CA ALA A 303 9.98 -9.22 20.53
C ALA A 303 9.78 -9.09 22.05
N LEU A 304 8.82 -8.28 22.50
CA LEU A 304 8.51 -8.12 23.93
C LEU A 304 7.97 -9.41 24.55
N LEU A 305 7.16 -10.17 23.82
CA LEU A 305 6.69 -11.50 24.23
C LEU A 305 7.86 -12.45 24.48
N ALA A 306 8.88 -12.46 23.62
CA ALA A 306 10.06 -13.28 23.81
C ALA A 306 10.92 -12.82 25.00
N ILE A 307 11.14 -11.50 25.13
CA ILE A 307 11.96 -10.90 26.20
C ILE A 307 11.36 -11.19 27.58
N TYR A 308 10.05 -10.96 27.75
CA TYR A 308 9.38 -11.05 29.05
C TYR A 308 8.66 -12.38 29.31
N GLY A 309 8.40 -13.17 28.27
CA GLY A 309 7.74 -14.47 28.36
C GLY A 309 8.70 -15.57 28.78
N ARG A 310 10.00 -15.39 28.57
CA ARG A 310 11.05 -16.38 28.86
C ARG A 310 10.96 -16.98 30.28
N PRO A 311 10.84 -16.22 31.38
CA PRO A 311 10.78 -16.80 32.73
C PRO A 311 9.55 -17.70 32.97
N LEU A 312 8.44 -17.46 32.26
CA LEU A 312 7.24 -18.31 32.33
C LEU A 312 7.49 -19.67 31.66
N VAL A 313 8.26 -19.65 30.57
CA VAL A 313 8.66 -20.84 29.84
C VAL A 313 9.73 -21.58 30.63
N GLU A 314 10.84 -20.95 31.04
CA GLU A 314 11.94 -21.61 31.76
C GLU A 314 11.54 -22.25 33.09
N GLY A 315 10.64 -21.61 33.86
CA GLY A 315 10.12 -22.20 35.11
C GLY A 315 9.25 -23.45 34.90
N LYS A 316 8.69 -23.64 33.69
CA LYS A 316 7.93 -24.84 33.28
C LYS A 316 8.69 -25.72 32.28
N ALA A 317 9.75 -25.23 31.64
CA ALA A 317 10.46 -25.86 30.54
C ALA A 317 11.45 -26.93 31.01
N SER A 318 11.74 -26.99 32.31
CA SER A 318 12.28 -28.21 32.91
C SER A 318 11.34 -29.42 32.76
N ARG A 319 10.07 -29.21 32.36
CA ARG A 319 9.06 -30.24 32.06
C ARG A 319 8.59 -30.30 30.60
N LEU A 320 9.03 -29.38 29.73
CA LEU A 320 8.62 -29.35 28.31
C LEU A 320 9.69 -30.00 27.43
N ASP A 321 9.27 -30.75 26.42
CA ASP A 321 10.21 -31.40 25.48
C ASP A 321 11.03 -30.33 24.73
N PRO A 322 12.38 -30.36 24.78
CA PRO A 322 13.24 -29.45 24.03
C PRO A 322 13.02 -29.48 22.51
N ARG A 323 12.35 -30.51 21.98
CA ARG A 323 11.95 -30.63 20.57
C ARG A 323 10.73 -29.81 20.20
N LEU A 324 9.96 -29.27 21.16
CA LEU A 324 8.73 -28.52 20.90
C LEU A 324 8.98 -27.27 20.04
N GLY A 325 10.03 -26.49 20.35
CA GLY A 325 10.40 -25.29 19.59
C GLY A 325 10.74 -25.62 18.13
N PRO A 326 11.69 -26.55 17.87
CA PRO A 326 11.98 -27.04 16.52
C PRO A 326 10.76 -27.65 15.82
N GLY A 327 9.91 -28.42 16.53
CA GLY A 327 8.70 -29.03 15.98
C GLY A 327 7.65 -28.00 15.55
N LEU A 328 7.39 -26.99 16.37
CA LEU A 328 6.52 -25.86 16.01
C LEU A 328 7.07 -25.06 14.83
N LEU A 329 8.39 -24.85 14.79
CA LEU A 329 9.04 -24.17 13.68
C LEU A 329 8.92 -24.97 12.37
N VAL A 330 9.12 -26.28 12.41
CA VAL A 330 8.92 -27.16 11.25
C VAL A 330 7.46 -27.17 10.82
N GLY A 331 6.52 -27.24 11.76
CA GLY A 331 5.08 -27.17 11.47
C GLY A 331 4.69 -25.86 10.81
N LEU A 332 5.13 -24.72 11.36
CA LEU A 332 4.84 -23.39 10.79
C LEU A 332 5.52 -23.20 9.43
N ALA A 333 6.77 -23.65 9.28
CA ALA A 333 7.46 -23.67 8.01
C ALA A 333 6.72 -24.50 6.96
N ALA A 334 6.23 -25.69 7.33
CA ALA A 334 5.43 -26.53 6.45
C ALA A 334 4.11 -25.86 6.07
N THR A 335 3.40 -25.24 7.01
CA THR A 335 2.16 -24.50 6.72
C THR A 335 2.40 -23.32 5.79
N LEU A 336 3.48 -22.55 5.97
CA LEU A 336 3.84 -21.45 5.07
C LEU A 336 4.24 -21.97 3.69
N LEU A 337 5.05 -23.03 3.61
CA LEU A 337 5.43 -23.65 2.34
C LEU A 337 4.24 -24.24 1.59
N VAL A 338 3.31 -24.88 2.29
CA VAL A 338 2.10 -25.43 1.67
C VAL A 338 1.15 -24.30 1.28
N GLY A 339 0.85 -23.37 2.19
CA GLY A 339 -0.08 -22.27 1.93
C GLY A 339 0.37 -21.35 0.81
N PHE A 340 1.61 -20.85 0.86
CA PHE A 340 2.14 -19.94 -0.16
C PHE A 340 2.72 -20.68 -1.36
N GLY A 341 3.35 -21.84 -1.17
CA GLY A 341 3.99 -22.59 -2.25
C GLY A 341 2.97 -23.27 -3.17
N VAL A 342 1.90 -23.87 -2.63
CA VAL A 342 0.83 -24.47 -3.47
C VAL A 342 0.09 -23.40 -4.27
N GLN A 343 -0.05 -22.18 -3.71
CA GLN A 343 -0.66 -21.05 -4.41
C GLN A 343 0.31 -20.34 -5.38
N GLY A 344 1.56 -20.79 -5.51
CA GLY A 344 2.55 -20.12 -6.36
C GLY A 344 2.86 -18.67 -5.93
N ARG A 345 2.65 -18.34 -4.64
CA ARG A 345 2.83 -16.99 -4.08
C ARG A 345 4.25 -16.75 -3.55
N LEU A 346 5.07 -17.79 -3.41
CA LEU A 346 6.49 -17.66 -3.07
C LEU A 346 7.30 -17.26 -4.29
N PHE A 347 8.17 -16.25 -4.16
CA PHE A 347 9.11 -15.84 -5.21
C PHE A 347 8.43 -15.64 -6.58
N GLN A 348 7.38 -14.83 -6.63
CA GLN A 348 6.72 -14.53 -7.90
C GLN A 348 7.60 -13.68 -8.83
N LEU A 349 8.43 -12.79 -8.26
CA LEU A 349 9.55 -12.10 -8.95
C LEU A 349 9.18 -11.42 -10.28
N ARG A 350 7.95 -10.89 -10.39
CA ARG A 350 7.41 -10.27 -11.61
C ARG A 350 6.54 -9.06 -11.28
N ALA A 351 6.20 -8.26 -12.29
CA ALA A 351 5.13 -7.27 -12.17
C ALA A 351 3.76 -7.91 -12.38
N ALA A 352 2.75 -7.41 -11.67
CA ALA A 352 1.36 -7.79 -11.87
C ALA A 352 0.76 -7.04 -13.06
N GLU A 353 1.35 -7.20 -14.25
CA GLU A 353 0.94 -6.47 -15.47
C GLU A 353 -0.53 -6.62 -15.80
N TRP A 354 -1.14 -7.75 -15.41
CA TRP A 354 -2.57 -8.03 -15.56
C TRP A 354 -3.48 -6.96 -14.95
N LYS A 355 -3.03 -6.21 -13.93
CA LYS A 355 -3.78 -5.12 -13.29
C LYS A 355 -3.77 -3.79 -14.07
N PHE A 356 -2.84 -3.60 -14.99
CA PHE A 356 -2.52 -2.28 -15.55
C PHE A 356 -2.82 -2.20 -17.05
N PRO A 357 -3.09 -1.00 -17.60
CA PRO A 357 -3.56 -0.85 -18.97
C PRO A 357 -2.42 -0.97 -20.01
N VAL A 358 -1.74 -2.12 -20.09
CA VAL A 358 -0.56 -2.33 -20.95
C VAL A 358 -0.92 -2.13 -22.42
N ALA A 359 -1.90 -2.88 -22.92
CA ALA A 359 -2.30 -2.79 -24.32
C ALA A 359 -2.90 -1.41 -24.69
N ALA A 360 -3.68 -0.78 -23.81
CA ALA A 360 -4.16 0.58 -24.04
C ALA A 360 -3.01 1.61 -24.12
N THR A 361 -1.95 1.42 -23.32
CA THR A 361 -0.76 2.26 -23.34
C THR A 361 0.01 2.11 -24.65
N ASP A 362 0.23 0.88 -25.11
CA ASP A 362 0.89 0.60 -26.38
C ASP A 362 0.12 1.23 -27.56
N PHE A 363 -1.22 1.14 -27.52
CA PHE A 363 -2.08 1.78 -28.51
C PHE A 363 -1.91 3.30 -28.55
N ILE A 364 -1.85 3.95 -27.39
CA ILE A 364 -1.67 5.40 -27.27
C ILE A 364 -0.37 5.84 -27.92
N LYS A 365 0.71 5.07 -27.73
CA LYS A 365 2.00 5.32 -28.37
C LYS A 365 1.93 5.11 -29.88
N GLU A 366 1.39 3.99 -30.32
CA GLU A 366 1.31 3.62 -31.75
C GLU A 366 0.47 4.60 -32.58
N ARG A 367 -0.65 5.08 -32.03
CA ARG A 367 -1.55 6.03 -32.70
C ARG A 367 -1.24 7.49 -32.39
N ASN A 368 -0.23 7.76 -31.56
CA ASN A 368 0.15 9.09 -31.10
C ASN A 368 -1.06 9.92 -30.59
N LEU A 369 -1.90 9.29 -29.76
CA LEU A 369 -3.10 9.91 -29.21
C LEU A 369 -2.72 11.18 -28.43
N ALA A 370 -3.18 12.34 -28.92
CA ALA A 370 -2.83 13.65 -28.38
C ALA A 370 -3.97 14.30 -27.59
N GLY A 371 -3.64 15.35 -26.85
CA GLY A 371 -4.58 16.08 -26.00
C GLY A 371 -4.54 15.65 -24.54
N HIS A 372 -5.49 16.14 -23.76
CA HIS A 372 -5.60 15.79 -22.34
C HIS A 372 -6.31 14.46 -22.17
N MET A 373 -5.66 13.54 -21.46
CA MET A 373 -6.21 12.23 -21.14
C MET A 373 -6.85 12.27 -19.76
N PHE A 374 -8.06 11.73 -19.64
CA PHE A 374 -8.63 11.32 -18.36
C PHE A 374 -8.27 9.87 -18.09
N ASN A 375 -7.86 9.56 -16.86
CA ASN A 375 -7.60 8.21 -16.43
C ASN A 375 -8.16 7.95 -15.03
N THR A 376 -8.39 6.68 -14.71
CA THR A 376 -8.71 6.27 -13.34
C THR A 376 -7.50 6.36 -12.43
N TYR A 377 -7.77 6.58 -11.14
CA TYR A 377 -6.82 6.77 -10.05
C TYR A 377 -5.78 5.65 -9.99
N GLU A 378 -6.25 4.41 -10.10
CA GLU A 378 -5.48 3.17 -10.03
C GLU A 378 -4.52 3.02 -11.21
N TYR A 379 -4.82 3.66 -12.36
CA TYR A 379 -4.01 3.62 -13.57
C TYR A 379 -3.01 4.76 -13.67
N GLY A 380 -3.22 5.83 -12.90
CA GLY A 380 -2.39 7.03 -12.96
C GLY A 380 -0.91 6.74 -12.78
N GLY A 381 -0.53 5.96 -11.77
CA GLY A 381 0.87 5.61 -11.54
C GLY A 381 1.51 4.90 -12.74
N TYR A 382 0.85 3.88 -13.28
CA TYR A 382 1.35 3.12 -14.43
C TYR A 382 1.47 4.00 -15.69
N LEU A 383 0.46 4.82 -15.96
CA LEU A 383 0.45 5.71 -17.11
C LEU A 383 1.55 6.79 -17.01
N ILE A 384 1.86 7.26 -15.80
CA ILE A 384 3.01 8.15 -15.56
C ILE A 384 4.30 7.46 -15.97
N TRP A 385 4.53 6.23 -15.48
CA TRP A 385 5.74 5.47 -15.82
C TRP A 385 5.84 5.16 -17.32
N ALA A 386 4.72 4.80 -17.93
CA ALA A 386 4.75 4.28 -19.30
C ALA A 386 4.63 5.36 -20.39
N LEU A 387 4.01 6.51 -20.10
CA LEU A 387 3.78 7.59 -21.08
C LEU A 387 4.38 8.94 -20.67
N GLY A 388 4.82 9.08 -19.41
CA GLY A 388 5.40 10.32 -18.93
C GLY A 388 6.81 10.56 -19.49
N PRO A 389 7.28 11.82 -19.54
CA PRO A 389 6.54 13.06 -19.26
C PRO A 389 5.72 13.56 -20.46
N GLU A 390 5.75 12.86 -21.60
CA GLU A 390 5.14 13.30 -22.86
C GLU A 390 3.61 13.35 -22.80
N ARG A 391 3.00 12.40 -22.07
CA ARG A 391 1.56 12.39 -21.78
C ARG A 391 1.36 12.51 -20.28
N LYS A 392 0.77 13.63 -19.87
CA LYS A 392 0.42 13.87 -18.47
C LYS A 392 -0.91 13.19 -18.12
N THR A 393 -0.99 12.69 -16.90
CA THR A 393 -2.20 12.06 -16.37
C THR A 393 -3.17 13.09 -15.79
N PHE A 394 -4.45 12.71 -15.70
CA PHE A 394 -5.48 13.50 -15.02
C PHE A 394 -5.41 13.38 -13.50
N ILE A 395 -5.11 12.18 -13.02
CA ILE A 395 -5.01 11.87 -11.60
C ILE A 395 -4.14 10.64 -11.38
N ASP A 396 -3.58 10.50 -10.18
CA ASP A 396 -2.81 9.34 -9.74
C ASP A 396 -2.89 9.17 -8.20
N GLY A 397 -2.25 8.11 -7.71
CA GLY A 397 -2.15 7.70 -6.31
C GLY A 397 -1.77 8.78 -5.28
N ARG A 398 -1.15 9.88 -5.72
CA ARG A 398 -0.73 10.99 -4.84
C ARG A 398 -1.86 11.97 -4.54
N ALA A 399 -2.90 12.00 -5.38
CA ALA A 399 -4.07 12.88 -5.28
C ALA A 399 -3.72 14.33 -4.89
N LEU A 400 -2.76 14.92 -5.61
CA LEU A 400 -2.09 16.17 -5.21
C LEU A 400 -3.00 17.41 -5.17
N ASN A 401 -4.22 17.31 -5.69
CA ASN A 401 -5.22 18.37 -5.70
C ASN A 401 -6.60 17.83 -5.28
N GLU A 402 -7.11 18.25 -4.11
CA GLU A 402 -8.38 17.73 -3.58
C GLU A 402 -9.60 18.24 -4.33
N GLY A 403 -9.52 19.44 -4.92
CA GLY A 403 -10.58 19.98 -5.76
C GLY A 403 -10.76 19.14 -7.02
N VAL A 404 -9.65 18.76 -7.67
CA VAL A 404 -9.64 17.84 -8.82
C VAL A 404 -10.09 16.45 -8.41
N TYR A 405 -9.68 15.94 -7.23
CA TYR A 405 -10.15 14.63 -6.75
C TYR A 405 -11.67 14.59 -6.53
N ARG A 406 -12.26 15.67 -6.02
CA ARG A 406 -13.73 15.77 -5.89
C ARG A 406 -14.41 15.75 -7.26
N ASP A 407 -13.87 16.50 -8.23
CA ASP A 407 -14.40 16.51 -9.59
C ASP A 407 -14.22 15.14 -10.26
N TYR A 408 -13.10 14.44 -10.01
CA TYR A 408 -12.85 13.06 -10.44
C TYR A 408 -13.94 12.11 -9.93
N GLN A 409 -14.26 12.18 -8.64
CA GLN A 409 -15.32 11.36 -8.03
C GLN A 409 -16.69 11.67 -8.64
N ALA A 410 -17.01 12.95 -8.82
CA ALA A 410 -18.26 13.37 -9.46
C ALA A 410 -18.35 12.90 -10.93
N LEU A 411 -17.23 12.91 -11.64
CA LEU A 411 -17.17 12.45 -13.03
C LEU A 411 -17.37 10.92 -13.10
N LEU A 412 -16.73 10.13 -12.24
CA LEU A 412 -16.90 8.67 -12.23
C LEU A 412 -18.28 8.24 -11.77
N TYR A 413 -18.72 8.70 -10.59
CA TYR A 413 -19.90 8.18 -9.91
C TYR A 413 -21.19 8.96 -10.22
N GLY A 414 -21.09 10.18 -10.74
CA GLY A 414 -22.22 11.01 -11.12
C GLY A 414 -22.77 11.88 -9.98
N ASP A 415 -23.90 12.54 -10.24
CA ASP A 415 -24.61 13.38 -9.28
C ASP A 415 -25.61 12.54 -8.45
N GLN A 416 -26.01 13.04 -7.27
CA GLN A 416 -27.10 12.43 -6.51
C GLN A 416 -28.43 12.43 -7.27
N ASN A 417 -28.62 13.36 -8.21
CA ASN A 417 -29.72 13.42 -9.14
C ASN A 417 -29.31 12.86 -10.52
N PRO A 418 -29.75 11.64 -10.88
CA PRO A 418 -29.39 11.00 -12.16
C PRO A 418 -29.73 11.85 -13.39
N ALA A 419 -30.75 12.71 -13.33
CA ALA A 419 -31.15 13.57 -14.44
C ALA A 419 -30.09 14.65 -14.78
N GLN A 420 -29.21 14.99 -13.84
CA GLN A 420 -28.17 16.01 -14.02
C GLN A 420 -26.80 15.41 -14.31
N THR A 421 -26.61 14.11 -14.08
CA THR A 421 -25.33 13.41 -14.21
C THR A 421 -24.67 13.59 -15.57
N ALA A 422 -25.41 13.47 -16.67
CA ALA A 422 -24.85 13.61 -18.01
C ALA A 422 -24.34 15.04 -18.28
N ALA A 423 -25.11 16.06 -17.86
CA ALA A 423 -24.73 17.47 -18.00
C ALA A 423 -23.52 17.81 -17.13
N LEU A 424 -23.47 17.29 -15.90
CA LEU A 424 -22.33 17.42 -15.00
C LEU A 424 -21.06 16.83 -15.61
N ARG A 425 -21.11 15.59 -16.10
CA ARG A 425 -19.96 14.92 -16.72
C ARG A 425 -19.47 15.67 -17.94
N ARG A 426 -20.37 16.11 -18.82
CA ARG A 426 -20.01 16.93 -19.99
C ARG A 426 -19.30 18.20 -19.54
N SER A 427 -19.87 18.92 -18.58
CA SER A 427 -19.27 20.14 -18.05
C SER A 427 -17.88 19.93 -17.46
N LEU A 428 -17.64 18.82 -16.74
CA LEU A 428 -16.33 18.50 -16.16
C LEU A 428 -15.33 18.06 -17.24
N LEU A 429 -15.72 17.19 -18.17
CA LEU A 429 -14.88 16.78 -19.29
C LEU A 429 -14.47 18.00 -20.16
N ASP A 430 -15.37 18.97 -20.32
CA ASP A 430 -15.10 20.23 -21.03
C ASP A 430 -14.19 21.16 -20.21
N LYS A 431 -14.46 21.32 -18.91
CA LYS A 431 -13.63 22.11 -17.97
C LYS A 431 -12.16 21.70 -18.04
N TYR A 432 -11.88 20.41 -18.12
CA TYR A 432 -10.52 19.87 -18.18
C TYR A 432 -10.00 19.65 -19.61
N SER A 433 -10.80 20.01 -20.63
CA SER A 433 -10.48 19.83 -22.04
C SER A 433 -10.06 18.40 -22.38
N VAL A 434 -10.77 17.41 -21.82
CA VAL A 434 -10.42 15.99 -22.00
C VAL A 434 -10.73 15.56 -23.43
N ASP A 435 -9.74 14.97 -24.09
CA ASP A 435 -9.79 14.47 -25.47
C ASP A 435 -9.83 12.95 -25.56
N SER A 436 -9.28 12.26 -24.56
CA SER A 436 -9.26 10.80 -24.46
C SER A 436 -9.53 10.32 -23.04
N ILE A 437 -10.11 9.13 -22.90
CA ILE A 437 -10.39 8.47 -21.62
C ILE A 437 -9.77 7.09 -21.64
N VAL A 438 -8.96 6.76 -20.63
CA VAL A 438 -8.41 5.42 -20.38
C VAL A 438 -8.85 4.95 -19.01
N MET A 439 -9.69 3.92 -18.93
CA MET A 439 -10.22 3.49 -17.64
C MET A 439 -10.47 1.98 -17.57
N ASN A 440 -10.43 1.44 -16.36
CA ASN A 440 -11.06 0.18 -15.99
C ASN A 440 -12.57 0.35 -15.78
N GLY A 441 -13.30 -0.76 -15.76
CA GLY A 441 -14.75 -0.75 -15.59
C GLY A 441 -15.25 -0.72 -14.15
N PHE A 442 -14.44 -1.11 -13.17
CA PHE A 442 -14.82 -1.16 -11.76
C PHE A 442 -13.62 -1.00 -10.82
N GLU A 443 -13.89 -0.56 -9.58
CA GLU A 443 -12.88 -0.52 -8.52
C GLU A 443 -12.57 -1.95 -8.05
N TYR A 444 -11.29 -2.32 -8.00
CA TYR A 444 -10.88 -3.72 -7.95
C TYR A 444 -11.13 -4.41 -6.61
N VAL A 445 -11.22 -3.67 -5.49
CA VAL A 445 -11.47 -4.24 -4.16
C VAL A 445 -12.96 -4.45 -3.92
N SER A 446 -13.75 -3.41 -4.13
CA SER A 446 -15.20 -3.39 -3.89
C SER A 446 -15.99 -4.00 -5.04
N GLY A 447 -15.39 -4.10 -6.23
CA GLY A 447 -16.04 -4.51 -7.46
C GLY A 447 -17.09 -3.51 -7.97
N VAL A 448 -17.15 -2.29 -7.41
CA VAL A 448 -18.16 -1.30 -7.78
C VAL A 448 -17.86 -0.80 -9.19
N VAL A 449 -18.82 -0.99 -10.10
CA VAL A 449 -18.75 -0.52 -11.48
C VAL A 449 -18.73 0.99 -11.51
N TYR A 450 -17.82 1.59 -12.28
CA TYR A 450 -17.80 3.04 -12.48
C TYR A 450 -18.88 3.43 -13.49
N PRO A 451 -19.96 4.13 -13.10
CA PRO A 451 -21.07 4.40 -14.00
C PRO A 451 -20.69 5.22 -15.25
N LEU A 452 -19.62 6.03 -15.18
CA LEU A 452 -19.09 6.76 -16.34
C LEU A 452 -18.93 5.86 -17.58
N ILE A 453 -18.36 4.66 -17.43
CA ILE A 453 -18.08 3.77 -18.56
C ILE A 453 -19.35 3.36 -19.31
N LEU A 454 -20.48 3.31 -18.61
CA LEU A 454 -21.77 2.92 -19.17
C LEU A 454 -22.46 4.09 -19.88
N ASP A 455 -22.07 5.33 -19.60
CA ASP A 455 -22.73 6.53 -20.13
C ASP A 455 -21.97 7.14 -21.31
N LEU A 456 -20.70 6.79 -21.51
CA LEU A 456 -19.93 7.19 -22.69
C LEU A 456 -20.54 6.64 -23.99
N GLY A 457 -20.68 7.50 -24.99
CA GLY A 457 -21.29 7.16 -26.28
C GLY A 457 -22.83 7.08 -26.26
N ARG A 458 -23.47 7.49 -25.16
CA ARG A 458 -24.92 7.49 -24.96
C ARG A 458 -25.48 8.92 -24.82
N PRO A 459 -26.82 9.12 -24.77
CA PRO A 459 -27.40 10.46 -24.71
C PRO A 459 -26.77 11.37 -23.65
N GLY A 460 -26.32 12.55 -24.07
CA GLY A 460 -25.57 13.51 -23.26
C GLY A 460 -24.04 13.38 -23.35
N LEU A 461 -23.49 12.27 -23.83
CA LEU A 461 -22.05 12.01 -24.07
C LEU A 461 -21.82 11.27 -25.41
N GLU A 462 -22.64 11.54 -26.42
CA GLU A 462 -22.66 10.87 -27.73
C GLU A 462 -21.41 11.13 -28.58
N ASP A 463 -20.69 12.20 -28.26
CA ASP A 463 -19.42 12.60 -28.87
C ASP A 463 -18.27 11.69 -28.46
N TRP A 464 -18.42 10.83 -27.45
CA TRP A 464 -17.38 9.89 -27.05
C TRP A 464 -17.50 8.57 -27.83
N LYS A 465 -16.43 8.20 -28.53
CA LYS A 465 -16.36 6.98 -29.35
C LYS A 465 -15.41 5.97 -28.73
N LEU A 466 -15.85 4.72 -28.63
CA LEU A 466 -14.99 3.62 -28.18
C LEU A 466 -14.02 3.27 -29.30
N ILE A 467 -12.73 3.28 -29.01
CA ILE A 467 -11.68 2.98 -30.00
C ILE A 467 -10.99 1.66 -29.68
N ARG A 468 -10.83 1.33 -28.39
CA ARG A 468 -10.21 0.09 -27.97
C ARG A 468 -10.84 -0.43 -26.70
N HIS A 469 -10.94 -1.75 -26.58
CA HIS A 469 -11.23 -2.41 -25.32
C HIS A 469 -10.49 -3.75 -25.26
N ASP A 470 -10.10 -4.13 -24.05
CA ASP A 470 -9.58 -5.45 -23.70
C ASP A 470 -9.99 -5.78 -22.26
N ALA A 471 -9.41 -6.81 -21.64
CA ALA A 471 -9.75 -7.17 -20.25
C ALA A 471 -9.19 -6.17 -19.21
N GLN A 472 -8.23 -5.33 -19.58
CA GLN A 472 -7.57 -4.40 -18.68
C GLN A 472 -8.25 -3.04 -18.76
N ALA A 473 -8.42 -2.48 -19.96
CA ALA A 473 -8.92 -1.12 -20.11
C ALA A 473 -9.83 -0.92 -21.33
N VAL A 474 -10.57 0.19 -21.27
CA VAL A 474 -11.21 0.81 -22.43
C VAL A 474 -10.51 2.12 -22.78
N VAL A 475 -10.48 2.44 -24.07
CA VAL A 475 -10.02 3.72 -24.61
C VAL A 475 -11.14 4.37 -25.38
N PHE A 476 -11.62 5.50 -24.89
CA PHE A 476 -12.55 6.37 -25.60
C PHE A 476 -11.83 7.63 -26.09
N VAL A 477 -12.28 8.17 -27.21
CA VAL A 477 -11.84 9.47 -27.72
C VAL A 477 -13.04 10.35 -28.00
N ARG A 478 -12.85 11.66 -27.80
CA ARG A 478 -13.86 12.65 -28.14
C ARG A 478 -13.88 12.86 -29.65
N ASN A 479 -15.07 12.92 -30.23
CA ASN A 479 -15.30 13.22 -31.64
C ASN A 479 -15.02 14.71 -31.91
N ASN A 480 -13.77 14.98 -32.30
CA ASN A 480 -13.28 16.29 -32.68
C ASN A 480 -12.45 16.16 -33.97
N PRO A 481 -12.07 17.28 -34.62
CA PRO A 481 -11.29 17.22 -35.86
C PRO A 481 -9.97 16.43 -35.72
N ALA A 482 -9.32 16.50 -34.55
CA ALA A 482 -8.05 15.82 -34.30
C ALA A 482 -8.19 14.28 -34.27
N ASN A 483 -9.32 13.77 -33.77
CA ASN A 483 -9.58 12.33 -33.63
C ASN A 483 -10.41 11.75 -34.80
N SER A 484 -10.88 12.58 -35.73
CA SER A 484 -11.77 12.16 -36.82
C SER A 484 -11.21 11.02 -37.67
N ALA A 485 -9.92 11.07 -38.02
CA ALA A 485 -9.24 10.02 -38.78
C ALA A 485 -9.14 8.71 -38.00
N LEU A 486 -8.85 8.80 -36.69
CA LEU A 486 -8.74 7.64 -35.80
C LEU A 486 -10.11 6.97 -35.59
N ILE A 487 -11.16 7.76 -35.41
CA ILE A 487 -12.53 7.25 -35.26
C ILE A 487 -12.92 6.50 -36.53
N ALA A 488 -12.63 7.05 -37.71
CA ALA A 488 -12.97 6.41 -38.97
C ALA A 488 -12.28 5.04 -39.19
N SER A 489 -11.08 4.83 -38.61
CA SER A 489 -10.32 3.59 -38.79
C SER A 489 -10.49 2.56 -37.67
N ASP A 490 -10.65 3.00 -36.42
CA ASP A 490 -10.53 2.14 -35.24
C ASP A 490 -11.80 2.15 -34.35
N GLU A 491 -12.89 2.85 -34.70
CA GLU A 491 -14.13 2.84 -33.89
C GLU A 491 -14.70 1.42 -33.71
N GLN A 492 -14.97 1.09 -32.44
CA GLN A 492 -15.53 -0.18 -32.00
C GLN A 492 -16.99 0.01 -31.57
N PRO A 493 -17.84 -1.03 -31.71
CA PRO A 493 -19.20 -0.98 -31.20
C PRO A 493 -19.22 -0.86 -29.67
N LEU A 494 -20.16 -0.07 -29.12
CA LEU A 494 -20.30 0.13 -27.67
C LEU A 494 -20.59 -1.16 -26.88
N SER A 495 -21.00 -2.26 -27.54
CA SER A 495 -21.09 -3.58 -26.92
C SER A 495 -19.76 -4.06 -26.35
N GLY A 496 -18.63 -3.57 -26.87
CA GLY A 496 -17.29 -3.85 -26.36
C GLY A 496 -17.08 -3.42 -24.91
N VAL A 497 -17.85 -2.44 -24.40
CA VAL A 497 -17.82 -2.08 -22.96
C VAL A 497 -18.31 -3.24 -22.09
N ILE A 498 -19.35 -3.94 -22.52
CA ILE A 498 -19.88 -5.09 -21.77
C ILE A 498 -18.88 -6.25 -21.82
N GLU A 499 -18.26 -6.48 -22.97
CA GLU A 499 -17.20 -7.48 -23.14
C GLU A 499 -15.99 -7.18 -22.24
N HIS A 500 -15.59 -5.90 -22.14
CA HIS A 500 -14.56 -5.45 -21.22
C HIS A 500 -14.93 -5.77 -19.75
N LEU A 501 -16.15 -5.44 -19.31
CA LEU A 501 -16.57 -5.72 -17.93
C LEU A 501 -16.51 -7.22 -17.60
N ASP A 502 -17.02 -8.07 -18.49
CA ASP A 502 -17.00 -9.53 -18.35
C ASP A 502 -15.57 -10.09 -18.37
N ALA A 503 -14.72 -9.60 -19.26
CA ALA A 503 -13.33 -10.06 -19.38
C ALA A 503 -12.47 -9.58 -18.22
N SER A 504 -12.63 -8.32 -17.81
CA SER A 504 -11.92 -7.73 -16.68
C SER A 504 -12.23 -8.46 -15.39
N CYS A 505 -13.51 -8.70 -15.08
CA CYS A 505 -13.86 -9.39 -13.85
C CYS A 505 -13.32 -10.84 -13.80
N ARG A 506 -13.33 -11.56 -14.93
CA ARG A 506 -12.69 -12.88 -15.02
C ARG A 506 -11.19 -12.80 -14.77
N LEU A 507 -10.48 -11.87 -15.42
CA LEU A 507 -9.05 -11.66 -15.23
C LEU A 507 -8.71 -11.37 -13.76
N TYR A 508 -9.51 -10.54 -13.09
CA TYR A 508 -9.32 -10.22 -11.67
C TYR A 508 -9.55 -11.44 -10.76
N ILE A 509 -10.60 -12.22 -10.98
CA ILE A 509 -10.89 -13.42 -10.18
C ILE A 509 -9.84 -14.52 -10.40
N GLU A 510 -9.34 -14.69 -11.62
CA GLU A 510 -8.29 -15.66 -11.95
C GLU A 510 -6.97 -15.37 -11.20
N ASN A 511 -6.63 -14.09 -11.01
CA ASN A 511 -5.40 -13.69 -10.33
C ASN A 511 -5.60 -13.40 -8.83
N SER A 512 -6.82 -13.00 -8.42
CA SER A 512 -7.21 -12.68 -7.05
C SER A 512 -8.55 -13.36 -6.68
N PRO A 513 -8.57 -14.70 -6.54
CA PRO A 513 -9.81 -15.45 -6.30
C PRO A 513 -10.48 -15.10 -4.97
N ASP A 514 -9.73 -14.50 -4.03
CA ASP A 514 -10.21 -14.07 -2.73
C ASP A 514 -11.09 -12.80 -2.79
N LEU A 515 -11.19 -12.13 -3.96
CA LEU A 515 -11.92 -10.86 -4.16
C LEU A 515 -12.94 -10.95 -5.32
N PRO A 516 -14.00 -11.78 -5.22
CA PRO A 516 -14.94 -11.99 -6.33
C PRO A 516 -16.05 -10.92 -6.46
N SER A 517 -15.95 -9.79 -5.75
CA SER A 517 -17.01 -8.77 -5.65
C SER A 517 -17.42 -8.16 -6.99
N CYS A 518 -16.52 -8.10 -7.98
CA CYS A 518 -16.86 -7.62 -9.32
C CYS A 518 -17.99 -8.47 -9.95
N ALA A 519 -17.95 -9.79 -9.76
CA ALA A 519 -18.92 -10.71 -10.36
C ALA A 519 -20.29 -10.57 -9.70
N ARG A 520 -20.33 -10.28 -8.40
CA ARG A 520 -21.55 -9.94 -7.68
C ARG A 520 -22.21 -8.70 -8.27
N ASN A 521 -21.47 -7.60 -8.36
CA ASN A 521 -22.02 -6.31 -8.80
C ASN A 521 -22.40 -6.32 -10.28
N LEU A 522 -21.59 -6.97 -11.14
CA LEU A 522 -21.94 -7.18 -12.53
C LEU A 522 -23.19 -8.06 -12.68
N GLY A 523 -23.32 -9.11 -11.86
CA GLY A 523 -24.52 -9.93 -11.83
C GLY A 523 -25.79 -9.11 -11.62
N PHE A 524 -25.83 -8.29 -10.57
CA PHE A 524 -26.98 -7.42 -10.32
C PHE A 524 -27.17 -6.34 -11.39
N LEU A 525 -26.10 -5.76 -11.92
CA LEU A 525 -26.15 -4.81 -13.03
C LEU A 525 -26.84 -5.43 -14.26
N TYR A 526 -26.44 -6.64 -14.65
CA TYR A 526 -27.03 -7.33 -15.80
C TYR A 526 -28.49 -7.71 -15.57
N LEU A 527 -28.84 -8.15 -14.36
CA LEU A 527 -30.24 -8.42 -14.00
C LEU A 527 -31.11 -7.18 -14.06
N GLN A 528 -30.62 -6.04 -13.58
CA GLN A 528 -31.32 -4.75 -13.68
C GLN A 528 -31.48 -4.31 -15.14
N ALA A 529 -30.50 -4.62 -15.99
CA ALA A 529 -30.56 -4.37 -17.43
C ALA A 529 -31.43 -5.40 -18.21
N GLY A 530 -31.95 -6.44 -17.55
CA GLY A 530 -32.76 -7.49 -18.17
C GLY A 530 -31.96 -8.63 -18.83
N ASP A 531 -30.63 -8.62 -18.77
CA ASP A 531 -29.76 -9.69 -19.28
C ASP A 531 -29.65 -10.82 -18.25
N ARG A 532 -30.63 -11.72 -18.29
CA ARG A 532 -30.74 -12.85 -17.36
C ARG A 532 -29.62 -13.87 -17.53
N GLU A 533 -29.05 -14.00 -18.72
CA GLU A 533 -28.00 -14.98 -19.01
C GLU A 533 -26.69 -14.55 -18.38
N ARG A 534 -26.23 -13.33 -18.68
CA ARG A 534 -25.01 -12.77 -18.06
C ARG A 534 -25.17 -12.62 -16.54
N GLY A 535 -26.34 -12.15 -16.09
CA GLY A 535 -26.65 -12.03 -14.67
C GLY A 535 -26.51 -13.36 -13.92
N ARG A 536 -27.00 -14.46 -14.51
CA ARG A 536 -26.83 -15.81 -13.96
C ARG A 536 -25.37 -16.22 -13.91
N ALA A 537 -24.63 -16.06 -15.02
CA ALA A 537 -23.23 -16.48 -15.12
C ALA A 537 -22.33 -15.75 -14.11
N ALA A 538 -22.49 -14.43 -13.97
CA ALA A 538 -21.73 -13.62 -13.04
C ALA A 538 -22.01 -13.98 -11.56
N LEU A 539 -23.29 -14.19 -11.19
CA LEU A 539 -23.63 -14.61 -9.83
C LEU A 539 -23.13 -16.04 -9.51
N GLN A 540 -23.12 -16.96 -10.49
CA GLN A 540 -22.51 -18.28 -10.32
C GLN A 540 -21.01 -18.19 -10.10
N LEU A 541 -20.31 -17.36 -10.89
CA LEU A 541 -18.88 -17.11 -10.71
C LEU A 541 -18.58 -16.56 -9.31
N TYR A 542 -19.35 -15.58 -8.85
CA TYR A 542 -19.23 -15.03 -7.49
C TYR A 542 -19.42 -16.09 -6.41
N LEU A 543 -20.54 -16.82 -6.42
CA LEU A 543 -20.85 -17.82 -5.39
C LEU A 543 -19.88 -19.01 -5.39
N SER A 544 -19.24 -19.32 -6.53
CA SER A 544 -18.20 -20.34 -6.58
C SER A 544 -16.89 -19.95 -5.85
N HIS A 545 -16.68 -18.66 -5.61
CA HIS A 545 -15.49 -18.11 -4.94
C HIS A 545 -15.81 -17.48 -3.57
N TRP A 546 -17.09 -17.36 -3.18
CA TRP A 546 -17.52 -16.74 -1.92
C TRP A 546 -18.14 -17.76 -0.94
N PRO A 547 -17.34 -18.38 -0.05
CA PRO A 547 -17.80 -19.48 0.81
C PRO A 547 -18.63 -19.02 2.03
N TYR A 548 -18.74 -17.71 2.28
CA TYR A 548 -19.38 -17.16 3.47
C TYR A 548 -20.90 -17.05 3.37
N GLY A 549 -21.48 -17.39 2.22
CA GLY A 549 -22.91 -17.24 1.91
C GLY A 549 -23.29 -15.80 1.57
N ASP A 550 -24.24 -15.65 0.66
CA ASP A 550 -24.82 -14.36 0.26
C ASP A 550 -26.30 -14.55 -0.09
N PRO A 551 -27.22 -14.37 0.88
CA PRO A 551 -28.64 -14.68 0.68
C PRO A 551 -29.27 -13.93 -0.50
N GLU A 552 -28.81 -12.71 -0.78
CA GLU A 552 -29.32 -11.88 -1.87
C GLU A 552 -28.88 -12.48 -3.22
N ALA A 553 -27.59 -12.78 -3.39
CA ALA A 553 -27.07 -13.40 -4.61
C ALA A 553 -27.65 -14.81 -4.84
N GLU A 554 -27.81 -15.61 -3.78
CA GLU A 554 -28.43 -16.94 -3.85
C GLU A 554 -29.90 -16.87 -4.23
N GLN A 555 -30.66 -15.92 -3.66
CA GLN A 555 -32.06 -15.71 -4.00
C GLN A 555 -32.21 -15.22 -5.44
N ALA A 556 -31.38 -14.28 -5.88
CA ALA A 556 -31.34 -13.81 -7.25
C ALA A 556 -31.07 -14.99 -8.20
N LEU A 557 -30.06 -15.82 -7.91
CA LEU A 557 -29.73 -16.98 -8.74
C LEU A 557 -30.87 -18.02 -8.78
N ARG A 558 -31.53 -18.31 -7.65
CA ARG A 558 -32.73 -19.18 -7.60
C ARG A 558 -33.87 -18.63 -8.44
N SER A 559 -34.11 -17.31 -8.44
CA SER A 559 -35.15 -16.68 -9.25
C SER A 559 -34.92 -16.79 -10.77
N LEU A 560 -33.66 -17.04 -11.17
CA LEU A 560 -33.27 -17.28 -12.55
C LEU A 560 -33.40 -18.75 -12.95
N GLY A 561 -33.47 -19.68 -11.98
CA GLY A 561 -33.58 -21.13 -12.20
C GLY A 561 -34.99 -21.65 -12.40
N GLY A 562 -35.89 -20.87 -13.02
CA GLY A 562 -37.26 -21.28 -13.35
C GLY A 562 -37.35 -22.25 -14.53
N ASN A 563 -36.93 -23.49 -14.29
CA ASN A 563 -37.61 -24.77 -14.58
C ASN A 563 -36.67 -25.94 -14.29
#